data_AF-A0A528WX73-F1
#
_entry.id   AF-A0A528WX73-F1
#
_cell.length_a   1.000
_cell.length_b   1.000
_cell.length_c   1.000
_cell.angle_alpha   90.00
_cell.angle_beta   90.00
_cell.angle_gamma   90.00
#
_symmetry.space_group_name_H-M   'P 1'
#
loop_
_entity.id
_entity.type
_entity.pdbx_description
1 polymer ?
#
loop_
_entity_poly.entity_id
_entity_poly.type
_entity_poly.pdbx_seq_one_letter_code
_entity_poly.pdbx_strand_id
1 'polypeptide(L)'
;MQTHCISEQLEFEGFDARKVVAGFDGGAITSDAGALLLRHADGAIGLFDRVAACFIDNRDPDCTVHSVQTLVGQRISAIALGYEDVDDHDTLRHDPVLALLS
;
A
#
# COMPACT_ATOMS: atom_id res chain seq x y z
N MET A 1 27.57 -25.87 -2.85
CA MET A 1 27.38 -24.69 -3.73
C MET A 1 26.62 -23.66 -2.92
N GLN A 2 27.29 -22.63 -2.37
CA GLN A 2 26.59 -21.52 -1.73
C GLN A 2 26.16 -20.54 -2.82
N THR A 3 24.87 -20.44 -3.07
CA THR A 3 24.33 -19.37 -3.92
C THR A 3 24.16 -18.14 -3.05
N HIS A 4 25.02 -17.13 -3.23
CA HIS A 4 24.88 -15.78 -2.68
C HIS A 4 23.66 -15.02 -3.28
N CYS A 5 22.56 -15.71 -3.57
CA CYS A 5 21.48 -15.18 -4.41
C CYS A 5 20.40 -14.42 -3.64
N ILE A 6 20.37 -14.45 -2.31
CA ILE A 6 19.34 -13.79 -1.53
C ILE A 6 20.03 -12.75 -0.64
N SER A 7 19.91 -11.47 -1.00
CA SER A 7 20.32 -10.40 -0.12
C SER A 7 19.59 -10.53 1.21
N GLU A 8 20.29 -10.36 2.33
CA GLU A 8 19.66 -10.41 3.66
C GLU A 8 18.59 -9.32 3.84
N GLN A 9 18.68 -8.25 3.03
CA GLN A 9 17.75 -7.14 3.00
C GLN A 9 17.54 -6.62 1.57
N LEU A 10 16.34 -6.12 1.31
CA LEU A 10 15.98 -5.37 0.10
C LEU A 10 15.41 -4.02 0.51
N GLU A 11 16.03 -2.92 0.07
CA GLU A 11 15.54 -1.57 0.32
C GLU A 11 14.53 -1.15 -0.78
N PHE A 12 13.42 -0.54 -0.37
CA PHE A 12 12.40 0.03 -1.23
C PHE A 12 12.34 1.55 -1.06
N GLU A 13 11.48 2.20 -1.86
CA GLU A 13 11.16 3.61 -1.67
C GLU A 13 10.72 3.90 -0.23
N GLY A 14 11.35 4.87 0.41
CA GLY A 14 11.03 5.27 1.79
C GLY A 14 9.60 5.77 1.94
N PHE A 15 9.08 5.75 3.16
CA PHE A 15 7.75 6.27 3.50
C PHE A 15 7.92 7.34 4.60
N ASP A 16 7.47 8.56 4.32
CA ASP A 16 7.82 9.76 5.09
C ASP A 16 9.34 9.85 5.35
N ALA A 17 9.74 10.04 6.62
CA ALA A 17 11.14 10.09 7.05
C ALA A 17 11.73 8.71 7.38
N ARG A 18 11.05 7.61 6.99
CA ARG A 18 11.44 6.23 7.36
C ARG A 18 11.88 5.44 6.14
N LYS A 19 12.90 4.60 6.33
CA LYS A 19 13.27 3.59 5.34
C LYS A 19 12.25 2.46 5.33
N VAL A 20 12.00 1.91 4.14
CA VAL A 20 11.24 0.67 3.96
C VAL A 20 12.22 -0.41 3.52
N VAL A 21 12.38 -1.44 4.36
CA VAL A 21 13.35 -2.52 4.13
C VAL A 21 12.64 -3.84 4.35
N ALA A 22 12.68 -4.72 3.33
CA ALA A 22 12.31 -6.12 3.53
C ALA A 22 13.51 -6.86 4.10
N GLY A 23 13.37 -7.34 5.34
CA GLY A 23 14.29 -8.28 5.96
C GLY A 23 13.76 -9.72 5.88
N PHE A 24 14.65 -10.69 6.00
CA PHE A 24 14.31 -12.12 6.02
C PHE A 24 14.57 -12.76 7.39
N ASP A 25 14.49 -11.97 8.46
CA ASP A 25 14.74 -12.36 9.86
C ASP A 25 13.46 -12.73 10.64
N GLY A 26 12.29 -12.68 9.99
CA GLY A 26 11.01 -13.09 10.57
C GLY A 26 10.33 -12.04 11.45
N GLY A 27 10.67 -10.76 11.30
CA GLY A 27 10.04 -9.62 11.97
C GLY A 27 8.55 -9.41 11.64
N ALA A 28 8.17 -8.21 11.18
CA ALA A 28 6.81 -7.99 10.68
C ALA A 28 6.65 -8.70 9.32
N ILE A 29 5.70 -9.63 9.22
CA ILE A 29 5.51 -10.50 8.05
C ILE A 29 4.27 -10.06 7.28
N THR A 30 4.35 -10.10 5.95
CA THR A 30 3.23 -9.88 5.04
C THR A 30 3.29 -10.87 3.88
N SER A 31 2.13 -11.27 3.35
CA SER A 31 1.98 -11.97 2.06
C SER A 31 1.84 -11.01 0.88
N ASP A 32 1.66 -9.72 1.16
CA ASP A 32 1.15 -8.72 0.22
C ASP A 32 2.24 -7.69 -0.18
N ALA A 33 3.51 -8.07 -0.05
CA ALA A 33 4.67 -7.23 -0.38
C ALA A 33 4.67 -6.73 -1.83
N GLY A 34 3.93 -7.39 -2.74
CA GLY A 34 3.70 -6.92 -4.11
C GLY A 34 3.08 -5.51 -4.17
N ALA A 35 2.36 -5.08 -3.13
CA ALA A 35 1.80 -3.75 -3.05
C ALA A 35 2.86 -2.63 -3.02
N LEU A 36 4.10 -2.92 -2.63
CA LEU A 36 5.21 -1.97 -2.74
C LEU A 36 5.50 -1.60 -4.21
N LEU A 37 5.29 -2.53 -5.14
CA LEU A 37 5.41 -2.26 -6.57
C LEU A 37 4.24 -1.40 -7.08
N LEU A 38 3.03 -1.66 -6.57
CA LEU A 38 1.86 -0.84 -6.88
C LEU A 38 2.04 0.60 -6.38
N ARG A 39 2.57 0.78 -5.17
CA ARG A 39 2.92 2.08 -4.61
C ARG A 39 3.92 2.83 -5.50
N HIS A 40 4.96 2.13 -5.95
CA HIS A 40 5.95 2.72 -6.84
C HIS A 40 5.33 3.12 -8.19
N ALA A 41 4.46 2.27 -8.74
CA ALA A 41 3.71 2.59 -9.95
C ALA A 41 2.81 3.82 -9.74
N ASP A 42 2.08 3.88 -8.62
CA ASP A 42 1.28 5.05 -8.24
C ASP A 42 2.13 6.32 -8.18
N GLY A 43 3.27 6.31 -7.48
CA GLY A 43 4.19 7.44 -7.43
C GLY A 43 4.71 7.87 -8.82
N ALA A 44 4.85 6.94 -9.76
CA ALA A 44 5.32 7.23 -11.11
C ALA A 44 4.24 7.83 -12.02
N ILE A 45 2.96 7.46 -11.86
CA ILE A 45 1.89 7.85 -12.79
C ILE A 45 0.72 8.62 -12.14
N GLY A 46 0.77 8.84 -10.83
CA GLY A 46 -0.30 9.44 -10.03
C GLY A 46 -1.61 8.66 -10.16
N LEU A 47 -1.59 7.34 -10.03
CA LEU A 47 -2.75 6.48 -10.30
C LEU A 47 -3.92 6.84 -9.38
N PHE A 48 -3.68 6.89 -8.07
CA PHE A 48 -4.70 7.15 -7.06
C PHE A 48 -5.26 8.56 -7.21
N ASP A 49 -4.40 9.56 -7.41
CA ASP A 49 -4.81 10.96 -7.65
C ASP A 49 -5.69 11.10 -8.88
N ARG A 50 -5.29 10.48 -9.99
CA ARG A 50 -6.03 10.58 -11.25
C ARG A 50 -7.41 9.93 -11.17
N VAL A 51 -7.54 8.82 -10.44
CA VAL A 51 -8.83 8.19 -10.21
C VAL A 51 -9.66 9.01 -9.23
N ALA A 52 -9.07 9.53 -8.15
CA ALA A 52 -9.75 10.38 -7.18
C ALA A 52 -10.28 11.68 -7.79
N ALA A 53 -9.54 12.28 -8.74
CA ALA A 53 -9.95 13.49 -9.46
C ALA A 53 -11.25 13.32 -10.29
N CYS A 54 -11.67 12.07 -10.55
CA CYS A 54 -12.95 11.78 -11.21
C CYS A 54 -14.17 11.94 -10.28
N PHE A 55 -13.96 12.14 -8.97
CA PHE A 55 -15.01 12.25 -7.97
C PHE A 55 -15.24 13.70 -7.56
N ILE A 56 -16.49 14.02 -7.24
CA ILE A 56 -16.87 15.22 -6.50
C ILE A 56 -17.16 14.76 -5.06
N ASP A 57 -16.33 15.18 -4.11
CA ASP A 57 -16.53 14.82 -2.70
C ASP A 57 -17.61 15.72 -2.08
N ASN A 58 -18.80 15.14 -1.90
CA ASN A 58 -19.95 15.82 -1.27
C ASN A 58 -20.07 15.49 0.22
N ARG A 59 -19.11 14.78 0.80
CA ARG A 59 -19.09 14.46 2.23
C ARG A 59 -18.81 15.72 3.04
N ASP A 60 -19.36 15.78 4.24
CA ASP A 60 -19.07 16.86 5.18
C ASP A 60 -17.58 16.82 5.58
N PRO A 61 -16.80 17.89 5.32
CA PRO A 61 -15.39 17.95 5.71
C PRO A 61 -15.16 17.74 7.20
N ASP A 62 -16.08 18.19 8.07
CA ASP A 62 -15.95 18.07 9.52
C ASP A 62 -16.15 16.62 10.01
N CYS A 63 -16.79 15.78 9.18
CA CYS A 63 -16.99 14.35 9.43
C CYS A 63 -16.00 13.47 8.64
N THR A 64 -15.06 14.06 7.90
CA THR A 64 -14.18 13.32 6.98
C THR A 64 -12.78 13.14 7.57
N VAL A 65 -12.42 11.88 7.85
CA VAL A 65 -11.07 11.52 8.31
C VAL A 65 -10.14 11.21 7.13
N HIS A 66 -10.65 10.51 6.10
CA HIS A 66 -9.88 10.05 4.96
C HIS A 66 -10.34 10.73 3.66
N SER A 67 -9.38 11.24 2.90
CA SER A 67 -9.62 11.85 1.60
C SER A 67 -10.15 10.81 0.59
N VAL A 68 -10.77 11.27 -0.48
CA VAL A 68 -11.19 10.37 -1.58
C VAL A 68 -9.98 9.62 -2.15
N GLN A 69 -8.83 10.28 -2.27
CA GLN A 69 -7.58 9.66 -2.70
C GLN A 69 -7.21 8.47 -1.81
N THR A 70 -7.25 8.61 -0.49
CA THR A 70 -6.97 7.52 0.45
C THR A 70 -7.96 6.36 0.26
N LEU A 71 -9.26 6.64 0.16
CA LEU A 71 -10.29 5.62 -0.02
C LEU A 71 -10.14 4.87 -1.35
N VAL A 72 -9.88 5.60 -2.43
CA VAL A 72 -9.66 5.05 -3.77
C VAL A 72 -8.36 4.24 -3.81
N GLY A 73 -7.28 4.73 -3.19
CA GLY A 73 -6.00 4.02 -3.10
C GLY A 73 -6.14 2.68 -2.38
N GLN A 74 -6.85 2.66 -1.24
CA GLN A 74 -7.19 1.41 -0.55
C GLN A 74 -8.00 0.46 -1.46
N ARG A 75 -9.01 0.97 -2.18
CA ARG A 75 -9.84 0.13 -3.06
C ARG A 75 -9.05 -0.43 -4.25
N ILE A 76 -8.25 0.38 -4.93
CA ILE A 76 -7.42 -0.06 -6.06
C ILE A 76 -6.42 -1.11 -5.61
N SER A 77 -5.78 -0.89 -4.45
CA SER A 77 -4.80 -1.82 -3.89
C SER A 77 -5.42 -3.15 -3.53
N ALA A 78 -6.60 -3.14 -2.89
CA ALA A 78 -7.34 -4.36 -2.58
C ALA A 78 -7.64 -5.20 -3.83
N ILE A 79 -8.15 -4.56 -4.89
CA ILE A 79 -8.43 -5.24 -6.16
C ILE A 79 -7.15 -5.81 -6.77
N ALA A 80 -6.05 -5.06 -6.76
CA ALA A 80 -4.78 -5.53 -7.31
C ALA A 80 -4.20 -6.74 -6.55
N LEU A 81 -4.52 -6.87 -5.26
CA LEU A 81 -4.09 -7.96 -4.39
C LEU A 81 -5.09 -9.13 -4.35
N GLY A 82 -6.26 -9.00 -4.97
CA GLY A 82 -7.29 -10.06 -5.01
C GLY A 82 -8.27 -10.07 -3.82
N TYR A 83 -8.44 -8.93 -3.15
CA TYR A 83 -9.40 -8.73 -2.05
C TYR A 83 -10.59 -7.86 -2.50
N GLU A 84 -11.28 -8.26 -3.58
CA GLU A 84 -12.34 -7.45 -4.19
C GLU A 84 -13.66 -7.38 -3.38
N ASP A 85 -13.93 -8.35 -2.53
CA ASP A 85 -15.19 -8.56 -1.77
C ASP A 85 -15.28 -7.77 -0.46
N VAL A 86 -14.14 -7.28 0.04
CA VAL A 86 -13.99 -6.34 1.15
C VAL A 86 -14.09 -6.97 2.55
N ASP A 87 -14.28 -8.28 2.69
CA ASP A 87 -14.53 -8.92 3.99
C ASP A 87 -13.28 -9.01 4.89
N ASP A 88 -12.09 -9.08 4.31
CA ASP A 88 -10.82 -9.18 5.04
C ASP A 88 -10.24 -7.84 5.52
N HIS A 89 -10.85 -6.70 5.18
CA HIS A 89 -10.24 -5.38 5.42
C HIS A 89 -10.03 -5.02 6.90
N ASP A 90 -10.85 -5.56 7.79
CA ASP A 90 -10.66 -5.39 9.23
C ASP A 90 -9.37 -6.06 9.73
N THR A 91 -8.92 -7.12 9.04
CA THR A 91 -7.63 -7.76 9.30
C THR A 91 -6.52 -7.03 8.55
N LEU A 92 -6.71 -6.78 7.26
CA LEU A 92 -5.70 -6.21 6.36
C LEU A 92 -5.25 -4.80 6.76
N ARG A 93 -6.07 -4.01 7.46
CA ARG A 93 -5.67 -2.70 8.01
C ARG A 93 -4.48 -2.77 8.99
N HIS A 94 -4.14 -3.96 9.49
CA HIS A 94 -3.00 -4.19 10.38
C HIS A 94 -1.77 -4.72 9.65
N ASP A 95 -1.86 -4.99 8.35
CA ASP A 95 -0.73 -5.43 7.55
C ASP A 95 0.33 -4.31 7.44
N PRO A 96 1.61 -4.60 7.68
CA PRO A 96 2.66 -3.59 7.71
C PRO A 96 2.94 -2.94 6.33
N VAL A 97 2.65 -3.62 5.23
CA VAL A 97 2.85 -3.10 3.88
C VAL A 97 1.64 -2.29 3.42
N LEU A 98 0.41 -2.72 3.73
CA LEU A 98 -0.78 -1.94 3.39
C LEU A 98 -0.80 -0.56 4.08
N ALA A 99 -0.19 -0.45 5.27
CA ALA A 99 0.02 0.82 5.95
C ALA A 99 0.93 1.82 5.22
N LEU A 100 1.60 1.40 4.12
CA LEU A 100 2.49 2.26 3.32
C LEU A 100 1.81 2.84 2.07
N LEU A 101 0.54 2.50 1.81
CA LEU A 101 -0.16 2.83 0.55
C LEU A 101 -0.94 4.13 0.58
N SER A 102 -1.09 4.79 1.73
CA SER A 102 -1.83 6.05 1.85
C SER A 102 -1.54 6.79 3.15
#